data_AF-A0A326TQA9-F1
#
_entry.id   AF-A0A326TQA9-F1
#
_cell.length_a   1.000
_cell.length_b   1.000
_cell.length_c   1.000
_cell.angle_alpha   90.00
_cell.angle_beta   90.00
_cell.angle_gamma   90.00
#
_symmetry.space_group_name_H-M   'P 1'
#
loop_
_entity.id
_entity.type
_entity.pdbx_description
1 polymer ?
#
loop_
_entity_poly.entity_id
_entity_poly.type
_entity_poly.pdbx_seq_one_letter_code
_entity_poly.pdbx_strand_id
1 'polypeptide(L)'
;MQAPCLVGFGVDTLVLNVRYADEHFKPVKKELDEALVATLEYFQQEAKQAESAIATDWAFQGSLLFIEPHGAGRQWRWLLKNHLLTLVVAPGRFNDIIAQVRFSS
;
A
#
# COMPACT_ATOMS: atom_id res chain seq x y z
N MET A 1 -17.47 -16.90 36.65
CA MET A 1 -17.70 -16.74 35.19
C MET A 1 -17.70 -15.24 34.90
N GLN A 2 -16.78 -14.77 34.06
CA GLN A 2 -16.72 -13.36 33.69
C GLN A 2 -17.81 -13.08 32.64
N ALA A 3 -18.64 -12.07 32.88
CA ALA A 3 -19.65 -11.67 31.91
C ALA A 3 -18.95 -11.16 30.63
N PRO A 4 -19.45 -11.49 29.43
CA PRO A 4 -18.86 -11.00 28.19
C PRO A 4 -18.87 -9.47 28.19
N CYS A 5 -17.69 -8.85 27.99
CA CYS A 5 -17.57 -7.42 27.80
C CYS A 5 -17.21 -7.12 26.34
N LEU A 6 -17.77 -6.01 25.81
CA LEU A 6 -17.46 -5.53 24.48
C LEU A 6 -16.01 -5.01 24.47
N VAL A 7 -15.14 -5.62 23.66
CA VAL A 7 -13.70 -5.30 23.63
C VAL A 7 -13.36 -4.21 22.60
N GLY A 8 -14.30 -3.87 21.71
CA GLY A 8 -14.16 -2.80 20.74
C GLY A 8 -15.51 -2.29 20.24
N PHE A 9 -15.66 -0.97 20.14
CA PHE A 9 -16.81 -0.28 19.55
C PHE A 9 -16.28 0.73 18.53
N GLY A 10 -16.32 0.40 17.23
CA GLY A 10 -15.76 1.26 16.18
C GLY A 10 -15.38 0.50 14.90
N VAL A 11 -14.67 1.20 14.00
CA VAL A 11 -14.15 0.60 12.75
C VAL A 11 -13.05 -0.39 13.10
N ASP A 12 -13.27 -1.67 12.80
CA ASP A 12 -12.30 -2.76 13.03
C ASP A 12 -11.16 -2.77 12.01
N THR A 13 -11.48 -2.54 10.73
CA THR A 13 -10.50 -2.46 9.63
C THR A 13 -10.91 -1.37 8.66
N LEU A 14 -9.99 -0.46 8.32
CA LEU A 14 -10.19 0.54 7.26
C LEU A 14 -9.36 0.18 6.03
N VAL A 15 -10.03 0.02 4.88
CA VAL A 15 -9.39 -0.23 3.58
C VAL A 15 -9.80 0.86 2.60
N LEU A 16 -8.82 1.52 1.98
CA LEU A 16 -9.04 2.60 1.02
C LEU A 16 -8.41 2.24 -0.33
N ASN A 17 -9.18 2.39 -1.41
CA ASN A 17 -8.67 2.29 -2.77
C ASN A 17 -8.24 3.67 -3.26
N VAL A 18 -7.04 3.76 -3.81
CA VAL A 18 -6.44 4.98 -4.35
C VAL A 18 -6.59 4.98 -5.87
N ARG A 19 -7.06 6.10 -6.41
CA ARG A 19 -7.26 6.34 -7.84
C ARG A 19 -6.76 7.73 -8.20
N TYR A 20 -6.38 7.94 -9.45
CA TYR A 20 -6.25 9.29 -9.98
C TYR A 20 -7.63 9.93 -10.13
N ALA A 21 -7.69 11.25 -10.05
CA ALA A 21 -8.93 12.00 -10.24
C ALA A 21 -8.70 13.21 -11.15
N ASP A 22 -9.76 13.61 -11.85
CA ASP A 22 -9.80 14.87 -12.60
C ASP A 22 -10.03 16.09 -11.68
N GLU A 23 -10.16 17.27 -12.29
CA GLU A 23 -10.44 18.55 -11.60
C GLU A 23 -11.77 18.55 -10.83
N HIS A 24 -12.66 17.59 -11.09
CA HIS A 24 -13.94 17.42 -10.42
C HIS A 24 -13.96 16.25 -9.43
N PHE A 25 -12.79 15.71 -9.07
CA PHE A 25 -12.63 14.56 -8.20
C PHE A 25 -13.28 13.27 -8.71
N LYS A 26 -13.54 13.17 -10.02
CA LYS A 26 -14.03 11.92 -10.61
C LYS A 26 -12.85 11.00 -10.91
N PRO A 27 -12.95 9.70 -10.61
CA PRO A 27 -11.91 8.75 -10.93
C PRO A 27 -11.57 8.73 -12.42
N VAL A 28 -10.29 8.76 -12.74
CA VAL A 28 -9.80 8.65 -14.13
C VAL A 28 -8.84 7.48 -14.26
N LYS A 29 -8.97 6.73 -15.36
CA LYS A 29 -8.05 5.67 -15.71
C LYS A 29 -6.72 6.27 -16.12
N LYS A 30 -5.68 5.99 -15.35
CA LYS A 30 -4.31 6.43 -15.65
C LYS A 30 -3.31 5.45 -15.04
N GLU A 31 -2.25 5.15 -15.79
CA GLU A 31 -1.13 4.34 -15.28
C GLU A 31 -0.31 5.14 -14.25
N LEU A 32 0.46 4.44 -13.41
CA LEU A 32 1.42 5.13 -12.55
C LEU A 32 2.41 5.94 -13.37
N ASP A 33 2.82 7.06 -12.80
CA ASP A 33 3.92 7.86 -13.33
C ASP A 33 5.21 7.01 -13.46
N GLU A 34 5.90 7.17 -14.59
CA GLU A 34 7.08 6.37 -14.91
C GLU A 34 8.22 6.54 -13.89
N ALA A 35 8.37 7.74 -13.32
CA ALA A 35 9.39 7.99 -12.29
C ALA A 35 9.04 7.22 -11.01
N LEU A 36 7.77 7.22 -10.60
CA LEU A 36 7.32 6.45 -9.44
C LEU A 36 7.48 4.94 -9.67
N VAL A 37 7.19 4.44 -10.87
CA VAL A 37 7.44 3.04 -11.25
C VAL A 37 8.93 2.71 -11.12
N ALA A 38 9.81 3.56 -11.66
CA ALA A 38 11.26 3.33 -11.58
C ALA A 38 11.76 3.30 -10.13
N THR A 39 11.27 4.20 -9.27
CA THR A 39 11.60 4.21 -7.83
C THR A 39 11.12 2.93 -7.13
N LEU A 40 9.89 2.49 -7.39
CA LEU A 40 9.34 1.26 -6.81
C LEU A 40 10.09 0.01 -7.27
N GLU A 41 10.46 -0.07 -8.54
CA GLU A 41 11.28 -1.16 -9.09
C GLU A 41 12.67 -1.19 -8.48
N TYR A 42 13.31 -0.02 -8.34
CA TYR A 42 14.61 0.08 -7.67
C TYR A 42 14.56 -0.49 -6.26
N PHE A 43 13.65 0.01 -5.41
CA PHE A 43 13.54 -0.47 -4.04
C PHE A 43 13.18 -1.96 -3.96
N GLN A 44 12.26 -2.45 -4.79
CA GLN A 44 11.91 -3.88 -4.78
C GLN A 44 13.08 -4.75 -5.26
N GLN A 45 13.89 -4.27 -6.21
CA GLN A 45 15.07 -4.99 -6.67
C GLN A 45 16.14 -5.08 -5.57
N GLU A 46 16.35 -3.99 -4.83
CA GLU A 46 17.24 -4.00 -3.65
C GLU A 46 16.71 -4.95 -2.57
N ALA A 47 15.40 -4.96 -2.31
CA ALA A 47 14.77 -5.92 -1.38
C ALA A 47 14.98 -7.37 -1.81
N LYS A 48 14.87 -7.67 -3.12
CA LYS A 48 15.15 -9.02 -3.66
C LYS A 48 16.61 -9.42 -3.45
N GLN A 49 17.54 -8.49 -3.66
CA GLN A 49 18.97 -8.75 -3.42
C GLN A 49 19.28 -8.98 -1.94
N ALA A 50 18.61 -8.26 -1.05
CA ALA A 50 18.75 -8.41 0.41
C ALA A 50 17.97 -9.60 0.98
N GLU A 51 17.15 -10.28 0.16
CA GLU A 51 16.23 -11.35 0.56
C GLU A 51 15.31 -10.96 1.74
N SER A 52 15.04 -9.66 1.89
CA SER A 52 14.33 -9.11 3.05
C SER A 52 13.69 -7.78 2.69
N ALA A 53 12.69 -7.38 3.47
CA ALA A 53 12.10 -6.06 3.34
C ALA A 53 13.13 -4.96 3.68
N ILE A 54 13.19 -3.92 2.86
CA ILE A 54 14.11 -2.79 3.07
C ILE A 54 13.34 -1.50 3.31
N ALA A 55 13.93 -0.60 4.09
CA ALA A 55 13.37 0.72 4.30
C ALA A 55 13.40 1.54 3.01
N THR A 56 12.31 2.24 2.75
CA THR A 56 12.24 3.31 1.74
C THR A 56 12.37 4.67 2.41
N ASP A 57 12.50 5.73 1.62
CA ASP A 57 12.48 7.12 2.13
C ASP A 57 11.07 7.62 2.46
N TRP A 58 10.03 6.81 2.23
CA TRP A 58 8.65 7.18 2.50
C TRP A 58 8.24 6.81 3.91
N ALA A 59 7.50 7.71 4.56
CA ALA A 59 7.02 7.54 5.92
C ALA A 59 5.53 7.85 6.03
N PHE A 60 4.86 7.13 6.93
CA PHE A 60 3.53 7.48 7.39
C PHE A 60 3.56 7.67 8.91
N GLN A 61 3.08 8.82 9.40
CA GLN A 61 3.09 9.16 10.83
C GLN A 61 4.48 8.98 11.49
N GLY A 62 5.54 9.36 10.78
CA GLY A 62 6.92 9.25 11.26
C GLY A 62 7.51 7.84 11.21
N SER A 63 6.77 6.83 10.75
CA SER A 63 7.22 5.44 10.61
C SER A 63 7.53 5.11 9.15
N LEU A 64 8.77 4.71 8.86
CA LEU A 64 9.20 4.36 7.50
C LEU A 64 8.40 3.18 6.94
N LEU A 65 8.11 3.24 5.65
CA LEU A 65 7.55 2.14 4.89
C LEU A 65 8.67 1.25 4.38
N PHE A 66 8.49 -0.05 4.57
CA PHE A 66 9.40 -1.07 4.09
C PHE A 66 8.78 -1.73 2.86
N ILE A 67 9.54 -1.83 1.77
CA ILE A 67 9.11 -2.56 0.59
C ILE A 67 9.49 -4.04 0.72
N GLU A 68 8.60 -4.92 0.29
CA GLU A 68 8.85 -6.36 0.25
C GLU A 68 9.53 -6.77 -1.08
N PRO A 69 10.33 -7.86 -1.09
CA PRO A 69 10.94 -8.38 -2.32
C PRO A 69 9.91 -8.90 -3.33
N HIS A 70 8.65 -9.06 -2.93
CA HIS A 70 7.55 -9.54 -3.74
C HIS A 70 6.34 -8.58 -3.69
N GLY A 71 5.43 -8.73 -4.65
CA GLY A 71 4.13 -8.06 -4.63
C GLY A 71 3.12 -8.73 -3.68
N ALA A 72 1.84 -8.39 -3.82
CA ALA A 72 0.74 -9.03 -3.10
C ALA A 72 -0.28 -9.64 -4.05
N GLY A 73 -0.50 -10.95 -3.98
CA GLY A 73 -1.44 -11.63 -4.89
C GLY A 73 -1.09 -11.44 -6.37
N ARG A 74 -2.09 -11.44 -7.25
CA ARG A 74 -1.87 -11.40 -8.71
C ARG A 74 -1.79 -10.01 -9.33
N GLN A 75 -2.44 -9.02 -8.72
CA GLN A 75 -2.59 -7.68 -9.33
C GLN A 75 -1.66 -6.62 -8.72
N TRP A 76 -1.17 -6.83 -7.51
CA TRP A 76 -0.34 -5.85 -6.80
C TRP A 76 1.12 -6.18 -7.01
N ARG A 77 1.81 -5.30 -7.74
CA ARG A 77 3.21 -5.51 -8.13
C ARG A 77 4.18 -5.13 -7.01
N TRP A 78 3.84 -4.10 -6.24
CA TRP A 78 4.66 -3.64 -5.12
C TRP A 78 3.85 -3.67 -3.83
N LEU A 79 4.51 -4.09 -2.74
CA LEU A 79 3.95 -4.19 -1.40
C LEU A 79 4.86 -3.42 -0.46
N LEU A 80 4.31 -2.39 0.17
CA LEU A 80 4.96 -1.59 1.19
C LEU A 80 4.20 -1.71 2.49
N LYS A 81 4.88 -1.76 3.62
CA LYS A 81 4.21 -1.81 4.93
C LYS A 81 5.03 -1.21 6.04
N ASN A 82 4.33 -0.85 7.11
CA ASN A 82 4.90 -0.64 8.42
C ASN A 82 3.91 -1.19 9.47
N HIS A 83 4.13 -0.91 10.75
CA HIS A 83 3.23 -1.36 11.81
C HIS A 83 1.85 -0.68 11.78
N LEU A 84 1.69 0.45 11.08
CA LEU A 84 0.47 1.24 11.01
C LEU A 84 -0.38 0.94 9.79
N LEU A 85 0.23 0.54 8.67
CA LEU A 85 -0.49 0.24 7.44
C LEU A 85 0.24 -0.73 6.52
N THR A 86 -0.53 -1.31 5.62
CA THR A 86 -0.10 -2.02 4.42
C THR A 86 -0.57 -1.25 3.19
N LEU A 87 0.36 -0.91 2.31
CA LEU A 87 0.13 -0.26 1.02
C LEU A 87 0.50 -1.23 -0.10
N VAL A 88 -0.46 -1.57 -0.94
CA VAL A 88 -0.23 -2.36 -2.16
C VAL A 88 -0.41 -1.48 -3.38
N VAL A 89 0.50 -1.57 -4.35
CA VAL A 89 0.52 -0.71 -5.55
C VAL A 89 0.47 -1.58 -6.79
N ALA A 90 -0.35 -1.18 -7.76
CA ALA A 90 -0.50 -1.81 -9.07
C ALA A 90 -0.15 -0.79 -10.16
N PRO A 91 0.26 -1.20 -11.36
CA PRO A 91 0.62 -0.28 -12.46
C PRO A 91 -0.49 0.67 -12.95
N GLY A 92 -1.73 0.56 -12.44
CA GLY A 92 -2.88 1.38 -12.87
C GLY A 92 -3.64 0.86 -14.09
N ARG A 93 -3.38 -0.39 -14.51
CA ARG A 93 -4.03 -1.00 -15.70
C ARG A 93 -5.43 -1.56 -15.42
N PHE A 94 -5.75 -1.84 -14.16
CA PHE A 94 -6.94 -2.60 -13.77
C PHE A 94 -7.90 -1.76 -12.91
N ASN A 95 -9.14 -1.62 -13.36
CA ASN A 95 -10.27 -1.00 -12.63
C ASN A 95 -9.98 0.39 -12.00
N ASP A 96 -9.09 1.17 -12.64
CA ASP A 96 -8.70 2.54 -12.24
C ASP A 96 -8.10 2.65 -10.83
N ILE A 97 -7.77 1.52 -10.20
CA ILE A 97 -7.14 1.46 -8.88
C ILE A 97 -5.64 1.35 -9.07
N ILE A 98 -4.91 2.31 -8.51
CA ILE A 98 -3.45 2.35 -8.54
C ILE A 98 -2.83 1.82 -7.25
N ALA A 99 -3.56 1.91 -6.14
CA ALA A 99 -3.11 1.36 -4.88
C ALA A 99 -4.28 1.04 -3.94
N GLN A 100 -4.01 0.23 -2.92
CA GLN A 100 -4.90 0.03 -1.79
C GLN A 100 -4.13 0.17 -0.49
N VAL A 101 -4.71 0.88 0.47
CA VAL A 101 -4.17 1.05 1.82
C VAL A 101 -5.08 0.32 2.79
N ARG A 102 -4.51 -0.57 3.60
CA ARG A 102 -5.16 -1.17 4.76
C ARG A 102 -4.47 -0.66 6.02
N PHE A 103 -5.22 -0.01 6.90
CA PHE A 103 -4.69 0.40 8.19
C PHE A 103 -4.69 -0.79 9.16
N SER A 104 -3.62 -0.90 9.92
CA SER A 104 -3.50 -1.82 11.06
C SER A 104 -4.23 -1.23 12.26
N SER A 105 -4.95 -2.07 12.99
CA SER A 105 -5.63 -1.75 14.26
C SER A 105 -4.68 -1.97 15.43
#